data_AF-A0A521Z5J1-F1
#
_entry.id   AF-A0A521Z5J1-F1
#
_cell.length_a   1.000
_cell.length_b   1.000
_cell.length_c   1.000
_cell.angle_alpha   90.00
_cell.angle_beta   90.00
_cell.angle_gamma   90.00
#
_symmetry.space_group_name_H-M   'P 1'
#
loop_
_entity.id
_entity.type
_entity.pdbx_description
1 polymer ?
#
loop_
_entity_poly.entity_id
_entity_poly.type
_entity_poly.pdbx_seq_one_letter_code
_entity_poly.pdbx_strand_id
1 'polypeptide(L)' 'MIRNDQELVATRGRMEALERTLSALRKTARSEEWPALSSGYRLEIERMQGEILDYLVERAPADAK' A
#
# COMPACT_ATOMS: atom_id res chain seq x y z
N MET A 1 2.74 -9.83 -5.58
CA MET A 1 1.86 -9.90 -6.77
C MET A 1 0.54 -10.56 -6.36
N ILE A 2 -0.54 -9.79 -6.43
CA ILE A 2 -1.91 -10.15 -6.01
C ILE A 2 -2.55 -11.03 -7.07
N ARG A 3 -3.23 -12.11 -6.66
CA ARG A 3 -3.74 -13.14 -7.58
C ARG A 3 -5.26 -13.27 -7.61
N ASN A 4 -5.94 -12.74 -6.60
CA ASN A 4 -7.38 -12.84 -6.41
C ASN A 4 -7.89 -11.70 -5.52
N ASP A 5 -9.22 -11.57 -5.42
CA ASP A 5 -9.86 -10.49 -4.67
C ASP A 5 -9.61 -10.56 -3.17
N GLN A 6 -9.41 -11.77 -2.61
CA GLN A 6 -9.08 -11.92 -1.20
C GLN A 6 -7.70 -11.32 -0.89
N GLU A 7 -6.70 -11.58 -1.75
CA GLU A 7 -5.37 -10.99 -1.66
C GLU A 7 -5.41 -9.47 -1.92
N LEU A 8 -6.30 -8.99 -2.80
CA LEU A 8 -6.53 -7.57 -3.01
C LEU A 8 -7.03 -6.88 -1.73
N VAL A 9 -8.04 -7.45 -1.08
CA VAL A 9 -8.58 -6.95 0.20
C VAL A 9 -7.49 -6.97 1.28
N ALA A 10 -6.75 -8.06 1.39
CA ALA A 10 -5.65 -8.17 2.37
C ALA A 10 -4.56 -7.12 2.13
N THR A 11 -4.21 -6.85 0.87
CA THR A 11 -3.17 -5.87 0.51
C THR A 11 -3.63 -4.44 0.81
N ARG A 12 -4.89 -4.11 0.50
CA ARG A 12 -5.51 -2.83 0.88
C ARG A 12 -5.50 -2.62 2.40
N GLY A 13 -5.85 -3.64 3.18
CA GLY A 13 -5.82 -3.55 4.65
C GLY A 13 -4.41 -3.32 5.20
N ARG A 14 -3.40 -3.96 4.61
CA ARG A 14 -1.99 -3.73 4.99
C ARG A 14 -1.52 -2.32 4.65
N MET A 15 -1.88 -1.82 3.46
CA MET A 15 -1.55 -0.45 3.03
C MET A 15 -2.18 0.58 3.98
N GLU A 16 -3.46 0.42 4.33
CA GLU A 16 -4.16 1.32 5.27
C GLU A 16 -3.49 1.31 6.66
N ALA A 17 -3.07 0.14 7.15
CA ALA A 17 -2.36 0.03 8.43
C ALA A 17 -0.99 0.76 8.41
N LEU A 18 -0.26 0.69 7.29
CA LEU A 18 0.99 1.43 7.11
C LEU A 18 0.76 2.93 7.04
N GLU A 19 -0.26 3.39 6.31
CA GLU A 19 -0.63 4.81 6.23
C GLU A 19 -1.03 5.38 7.59
N ARG A 20 -1.83 4.62 8.37
CA ARG A 20 -2.20 4.99 9.75
C ARG A 20 -0.97 5.10 10.65
N THR A 21 -0.06 4.14 10.57
CA THR A 21 1.20 4.15 11.33
C THR A 21 2.05 5.36 10.95
N LEU A 22 2.24 5.62 9.65
CA LEU A 22 3.01 6.75 9.16
C LEU A 22 2.40 8.10 9.59
N SER A 23 1.08 8.22 9.55
CA SER A 23 0.34 9.40 10.02
C SER A 23 0.51 9.64 11.53
N ALA A 24 0.52 8.57 12.33
CA ALA A 24 0.79 8.67 13.77
C ALA A 24 2.23 9.11 14.05
N LEU A 25 3.22 8.50 13.37
CA LEU A 25 4.63 8.84 13.53
C LEU A 25 4.93 10.28 13.12
N ARG A 26 4.28 10.80 12.08
CA ARG A 26 4.44 12.19 11.64
C ARG A 26 4.15 13.22 12.73
N LYS A 27 3.30 12.88 13.72
CA LYS A 27 2.94 13.79 14.81
C LYS A 27 4.01 13.90 15.90
N THR A 28 4.88 12.90 16.00
CA THR A 28 5.84 12.77 17.11
C THR A 28 7.30 12.76 16.65
N ALA A 29 7.56 12.48 15.36
CA ALA A 29 8.90 12.45 14.80
C ALA A 29 9.53 13.84 14.72
N ARG A 30 10.85 13.90 14.94
CA ARG A 30 11.65 15.10 14.70
C ARG A 30 11.83 15.31 13.20
N SER A 31 11.81 16.58 12.77
CA SER A 31 11.93 16.94 11.36
C SER A 31 13.21 16.41 10.73
N GLU A 32 14.33 16.42 11.45
CA GLU A 32 15.62 15.91 10.96
C GLU A 32 15.64 14.38 10.78
N GLU A 33 14.84 13.63 11.54
CA GLU A 33 14.76 12.16 11.47
C GLU A 33 13.71 11.67 10.46
N TRP A 34 12.76 12.55 10.11
CA TRP A 34 11.60 12.20 9.31
C TRP A 34 11.92 11.57 7.94
N PRO A 35 12.90 12.07 7.15
CA PRO A 35 13.21 11.47 5.86
C PRO A 35 13.68 10.01 6.00
N ALA A 36 14.56 9.73 6.95
CA ALA A 36 15.06 8.37 7.20
C ALA A 36 13.94 7.46 7.71
N LEU A 37 13.14 7.94 8.67
CA LEU A 37 12.06 7.19 9.31
C LEU A 37 10.89 6.89 8.37
N SER A 38 10.54 7.82 7.47
CA SER A 38 9.40 7.68 6.56
C SER A 38 9.72 6.96 5.24
N SER A 39 11.00 6.93 4.83
CA SER A 39 11.42 6.40 3.52
C SER A 39 10.99 4.96 3.28
N GLY A 40 11.15 4.08 4.28
CA GLY A 40 10.74 2.67 4.18
C GLY A 40 9.23 2.49 4.05
N TYR A 41 8.44 3.27 4.79
CA TYR A 41 6.97 3.24 4.67
C TYR A 41 6.53 3.70 3.30
N ARG A 42 7.12 4.79 2.79
CA ARG A 42 6.82 5.31 1.46
C ARG A 42 7.07 4.24 0.38
N LEU A 43 8.25 3.64 0.38
CA LEU A 43 8.62 2.62 -0.61
C LEU A 43 7.66 1.42 -0.58
N GLU A 44 7.30 0.94 0.61
CA GLU A 44 6.40 -0.19 0.74
C GLU A 44 4.96 0.15 0.31
N ILE A 45 4.47 1.36 0.63
CA ILE A 45 3.16 1.84 0.16
C ILE A 45 3.15 1.94 -1.37
N GLU A 46 4.16 2.58 -1.97
CA GLU A 46 4.29 2.70 -3.43
C GLU A 46 4.32 1.32 -4.11
N ARG A 47 5.05 0.35 -3.53
CA ARG A 47 5.08 -1.04 -4.00
C ARG A 47 3.70 -1.68 -3.96
N MET A 48 2.97 -1.58 -2.85
CA MET A 48 1.63 -2.15 -2.71
C MET A 48 0.62 -1.49 -3.65
N GLN A 49 0.70 -0.17 -3.84
CA GLN A 49 -0.13 0.55 -4.81
C GLN A 49 0.09 0.04 -6.23
N GLY A 50 1.35 -0.20 -6.62
CA GLY A 50 1.69 -0.85 -7.89
C GLY A 50 1.04 -2.22 -8.03
N GLU A 51 1.20 -3.11 -7.04
CA GLU A 51 0.59 -4.44 -7.08
C GLU A 51 -0.94 -4.43 -7.17
N ILE A 52 -1.60 -3.46 -6.51
CA ILE A 52 -3.04 -3.25 -6.60
C ILE A 52 -3.44 -2.81 -8.01
N LEU A 53 -2.72 -1.83 -8.58
CA LEU A 53 -2.99 -1.33 -9.91
C LEU A 53 -2.80 -2.42 -10.95
N ASP A 54 -1.67 -3.13 -10.92
CA ASP A 54 -1.37 -4.26 -11.80
C ASP A 54 -2.52 -5.28 -11.77
N TYR A 55 -2.97 -5.68 -10.57
CA TYR A 55 -4.11 -6.61 -10.45
C TYR A 55 -5.40 -6.09 -11.07
N LEU A 56 -5.73 -4.81 -10.85
CA LEU A 56 -6.98 -4.20 -11.32
C LEU A 56 -6.99 -3.96 -12.84
N VAL A 57 -5.83 -3.80 -13.47
CA VAL A 57 -5.72 -3.50 -14.91
C VAL A 57 -5.35 -4.71 -15.77
N GLU A 58 -4.57 -5.67 -15.24
CA GLU A 58 -4.15 -6.86 -15.99
C GLU A 58 -5.26 -7.90 -16.14
N ARG A 59 -6.26 -7.91 -15.25
CA ARG A 59 -7.43 -8.79 -15.36
C ARG A 59 -8.66 -7.97 -15.70
N ALA A 60 -8.96 -7.84 -17.00
CA ALA A 60 -10.33 -7.54 -17.41
C ALA A 60 -11.26 -8.54 -16.69
N PRO A 61 -12.37 -8.10 -16.07
CA PRO A 61 -13.35 -9.04 -15.54
C PRO A 61 -13.72 -9.98 -16.67
N ALA A 62 -13.53 -11.28 -16.48
CA ALA A 62 -13.95 -12.26 -17.47
C ALA A 62 -15.43 -11.98 -17.75
N ASP A 63 -15.77 -11.71 -19.02
CA ASP A 63 -17.14 -11.40 -19.43
C ASP A 63 -18.09 -12.36 -18.71
N ALA A 64 -18.98 -11.80 -17.90
CA ALA A 64 -20.04 -12.55 -17.26
C ALA A 64 -20.92 -13.11 -18.39
N LYS A 65 -20.64 -14.34 -18.78
CA LYS A 65 -21.42 -15.12 -19.74
C LYS A 65 -22.54 -15.86 -19.04
#